data_AF-A0A1W9PH81-F1
#
_entry.id   AF-A0A1W9PH81-F1
#
_cell.length_a   1.000
_cell.length_b   1.000
_cell.length_c   1.000
_cell.angle_alpha   90.00
_cell.angle_beta   90.00
_cell.angle_gamma   90.00
#
_symmetry.space_group_name_H-M   'P 1'
#
loop_
_entity.id
_entity.type
_entity.pdbx_description
1 polymer ?
#
loop_
_entity_poly.entity_id
_entity_poly.type
_entity_poly.pdbx_seq_one_letter_code
_entity_poly.pdbx_strand_id
1 'polypeptide(L)'
;MNKHLKQLIELSKIDREIDAFEPQIEAANHKYEAALAKKENLAKEISMYEQESKDEQLKKQKNELHLAELSAKLEENSKKSAEIKTEREMKSLQLEEEIAKEQITFANEEIERLEKVIENKQEKAAELQAQMEEIESNLESVKEEVDAKLAEIDEKRQKVFMQKQELVSKMNQKGLSFYQKIRRWAKNTTAVPVRNHACMGCYMVINDKVYAEVIQGEEITTCPHCGRILYIEEQTEEG
;
A
#
# COMPACT_ATOMS: atom_id res chain seq x y z
N MET A 1 -33.67 6.63 34.52
CA MET A 1 -32.35 7.15 34.11
C MET A 1 -32.34 8.67 33.97
N ASN A 2 -31.40 9.34 34.66
CA ASN A 2 -31.21 10.79 34.71
C ASN A 2 -30.96 11.40 33.31
N LYS A 3 -31.47 12.61 33.07
CA LYS A 3 -31.30 13.36 31.82
C LYS A 3 -29.83 13.52 31.39
N HIS A 4 -28.93 13.84 32.33
CA HIS A 4 -27.51 14.03 32.02
C HIS A 4 -26.83 12.72 31.63
N LEU A 5 -27.17 11.61 32.29
CA LEU A 5 -26.67 10.29 31.92
C LEU A 5 -27.14 9.88 30.52
N LYS A 6 -28.44 10.12 30.20
CA LYS A 6 -28.99 9.92 28.84
C LYS A 6 -28.20 10.69 27.78
N GLN A 7 -27.94 11.98 28.01
CA GLN A 7 -27.16 12.82 27.09
C GLN A 7 -25.72 12.32 26.88
N LEU A 8 -25.06 11.82 27.93
CA LEU A 8 -23.69 11.28 27.83
C LEU A 8 -23.65 9.96 27.05
N ILE A 9 -24.65 9.10 27.23
CA ILE A 9 -24.79 7.86 26.47
C ILE A 9 -25.03 8.17 24.99
N GLU A 10 -25.96 9.10 24.71
CA GLU A 10 -26.26 9.55 23.35
C GLU A 10 -25.04 10.17 22.68
N LEU A 11 -24.30 11.05 23.37
CA LEU A 11 -23.04 11.60 22.88
C LEU A 11 -22.01 10.51 22.58
N SER A 12 -21.92 9.48 23.42
CA SER A 12 -21.04 8.33 23.19
C SER A 12 -21.41 7.51 21.96
N LYS A 13 -22.70 7.40 21.64
CA LYS A 13 -23.17 6.72 20.42
C LYS A 13 -22.84 7.54 19.18
N ILE A 14 -23.11 8.86 19.21
CA ILE A 14 -22.78 9.78 18.13
C ILE A 14 -21.28 9.83 17.88
N ASP A 15 -20.45 9.94 18.93
CA ASP A 15 -18.99 9.93 18.80
C ASP A 15 -18.47 8.62 18.19
N ARG A 16 -19.07 7.48 18.55
CA ARG A 16 -18.75 6.18 17.95
C ARG A 16 -19.13 6.12 16.47
N GLU A 17 -20.26 6.69 16.10
CA GLU A 17 -20.70 6.78 14.70
C GLU A 17 -19.76 7.67 13.88
N ILE A 18 -19.35 8.82 14.44
CA ILE A 18 -18.37 9.71 13.80
C ILE A 18 -17.04 8.98 13.58
N ASP A 19 -16.52 8.34 14.62
CA ASP A 19 -15.24 7.62 14.56
C ASP A 19 -15.32 6.40 13.61
N ALA A 20 -16.53 5.87 13.33
CA ALA A 20 -16.74 4.77 12.39
C ALA A 20 -16.71 5.20 10.92
N PHE A 21 -16.76 6.50 10.60
CA PHE A 21 -16.58 6.97 9.22
C PHE A 21 -15.12 6.88 8.76
N GLU A 22 -14.15 7.06 9.66
CA GLU A 22 -12.72 7.00 9.31
C GLU A 22 -12.33 5.68 8.63
N PRO A 23 -12.60 4.48 9.21
CA PRO A 23 -12.29 3.23 8.54
C PRO A 23 -13.10 3.01 7.25
N GLN A 24 -14.28 3.64 7.09
CA GLN A 24 -15.05 3.58 5.85
C GLN A 24 -14.39 4.41 4.75
N ILE A 25 -13.84 5.57 5.09
CA ILE A 25 -13.07 6.44 4.19
C ILE A 25 -11.79 5.72 3.76
N GLU A 26 -11.04 5.16 4.72
CA GLU A 26 -9.84 4.36 4.43
C GLU A 26 -10.17 3.18 3.50
N ALA A 27 -11.25 2.44 3.79
CA ALA A 27 -11.68 1.32 2.96
C ALA A 27 -12.15 1.74 1.56
N ALA A 28 -12.76 2.92 1.42
CA ALA A 28 -13.13 3.47 0.12
C ALA A 28 -11.87 3.80 -0.71
N ASN A 29 -10.90 4.49 -0.10
CA ASN A 29 -9.66 4.88 -0.77
C ASN A 29 -8.73 3.70 -1.09
N HIS A 30 -8.76 2.64 -0.29
CA HIS A 30 -7.85 1.50 -0.41
C HIS A 30 -7.78 0.91 -1.83
N LYS A 31 -8.92 0.76 -2.52
CA LYS A 31 -8.94 0.20 -3.89
C LYS A 31 -8.19 1.09 -4.88
N TYR A 32 -8.39 2.41 -4.79
CA TYR A 32 -7.74 3.40 -5.66
C TYR A 32 -6.25 3.55 -5.33
N GLU A 33 -5.91 3.64 -4.04
CA GLU A 33 -4.51 3.72 -3.58
C GLU A 33 -3.71 2.46 -3.96
N ALA A 34 -4.30 1.27 -3.82
CA ALA A 34 -3.67 0.03 -4.25
C ALA A 34 -3.43 -0.01 -5.76
N ALA A 35 -4.38 0.50 -6.57
CA ALA A 35 -4.21 0.60 -8.02
C ALA A 35 -3.08 1.58 -8.40
N LEU A 36 -3.00 2.74 -7.74
CA LEU A 36 -1.91 3.69 -7.93
C LEU A 36 -0.55 3.10 -7.53
N ALA A 37 -0.46 2.44 -6.38
CA ALA A 37 0.76 1.79 -5.93
C ALA A 37 1.21 0.69 -6.91
N LYS A 38 0.27 -0.10 -7.44
CA LYS A 38 0.56 -1.12 -8.46
C LYS A 38 1.09 -0.49 -9.74
N LYS A 39 0.48 0.61 -10.21
CA LYS A 39 0.95 1.37 -11.38
C LYS A 39 2.37 1.91 -11.16
N GLU A 40 2.65 2.49 -9.99
CA GLU A 40 3.99 3.01 -9.68
C GLU A 40 5.06 1.90 -9.66
N ASN A 41 4.72 0.73 -9.10
CA ASN A 41 5.63 -0.42 -9.10
C ASN A 41 5.89 -0.94 -10.52
N LEU A 42 4.85 -1.06 -11.35
CA LEU A 42 5.01 -1.44 -12.76
C LEU A 42 5.91 -0.45 -13.52
N ALA A 43 5.71 0.86 -13.32
CA ALA A 43 6.55 1.88 -13.94
C ALA A 43 8.03 1.74 -13.55
N LYS A 44 8.32 1.40 -12.28
CA LYS A 44 9.69 1.10 -11.82
C LYS A 44 10.27 -0.15 -12.48
N GLU A 45 9.48 -1.22 -12.56
CA GLU A 45 9.90 -2.48 -13.20
C GLU A 45 10.16 -2.29 -14.70
N ILE A 46 9.29 -1.57 -15.41
CA ILE A 46 9.48 -1.21 -16.83
C ILE A 46 10.78 -0.45 -17.00
N SER A 47 10.99 0.63 -16.23
CA SER A 47 12.21 1.44 -16.31
C SER A 47 13.47 0.62 -16.01
N MET A 48 13.38 -0.35 -15.09
CA MET A 48 14.49 -1.27 -14.79
C MET A 48 14.80 -2.16 -16.00
N TYR A 49 13.81 -2.84 -16.59
CA TYR A 49 14.01 -3.70 -17.74
C TYR A 49 14.52 -2.94 -18.98
N GLU A 50 14.01 -1.73 -19.22
CA GLU A 50 14.49 -0.86 -20.29
C GLU A 50 15.95 -0.45 -20.08
N GLN A 51 16.34 -0.11 -18.85
CA GLN A 51 17.71 0.26 -18.54
C GLN A 51 18.66 -0.93 -18.70
N GLU A 52 18.28 -2.10 -18.17
CA GLU A 52 19.05 -3.33 -18.36
C GLU A 52 19.17 -3.70 -19.84
N SER A 53 18.11 -3.54 -20.63
CA SER A 53 18.14 -3.76 -22.08
C SER A 53 19.16 -2.84 -22.77
N LYS A 54 19.19 -1.55 -22.40
CA LYS A 54 20.20 -0.59 -22.91
C LYS A 54 21.62 -0.98 -22.51
N ASP A 55 21.83 -1.44 -21.28
CA ASP A 55 23.14 -1.87 -20.82
C ASP A 55 23.64 -3.11 -21.59
N GLU A 56 22.76 -4.08 -21.87
CA GLU A 56 23.10 -5.23 -22.72
C GLU A 56 23.34 -4.81 -24.18
N GLN A 57 22.58 -3.82 -24.70
CA GLN A 57 22.80 -3.26 -26.03
C GLN A 57 24.20 -2.63 -26.16
N LEU A 58 24.66 -1.93 -25.11
CA LEU A 58 26.02 -1.36 -25.08
C LEU A 58 27.09 -2.46 -25.06
N LYS A 59 26.87 -3.57 -24.34
CA LYS A 59 27.78 -4.73 -24.38
C LYS A 59 27.81 -5.38 -25.75
N LYS A 60 26.64 -5.50 -26.40
CA LYS A 60 26.54 -6.03 -27.76
C LYS A 60 27.36 -5.19 -28.73
N GLN A 61 27.18 -3.87 -28.72
CA GLN A 61 27.93 -2.94 -29.56
C GLN A 61 29.45 -3.05 -29.35
N LYS A 62 29.92 -3.23 -28.11
CA LYS A 62 31.34 -3.45 -27.83
C LYS A 62 31.86 -4.75 -28.45
N ASN A 63 31.09 -5.84 -28.38
CA ASN A 63 31.45 -7.11 -29.01
C ASN A 63 31.43 -7.01 -30.55
N GLU A 64 30.47 -6.29 -31.13
CA GLU A 64 30.41 -6.03 -32.57
C GLU A 64 31.63 -5.23 -33.06
N LEU A 65 32.06 -4.22 -32.30
CA LEU A 65 33.29 -3.47 -32.58
C LEU A 65 34.53 -4.37 -32.51
N HIS A 66 34.64 -5.19 -31.45
CA HIS A 66 35.76 -6.12 -31.30
C HIS A 66 35.80 -7.16 -32.43
N LEU A 67 34.64 -7.67 -32.84
CA LEU A 67 34.50 -8.59 -33.97
C LEU A 67 34.98 -7.94 -35.27
N ALA A 68 34.65 -6.67 -35.51
CA ALA A 68 35.11 -5.92 -36.68
C ALA A 68 36.64 -5.71 -36.67
N GLU A 69 37.23 -5.40 -35.52
CA GLU A 69 38.68 -5.28 -35.35
C GLU A 69 39.42 -6.60 -35.63
N LEU A 70 38.92 -7.72 -35.09
CA LEU A 70 39.48 -9.05 -35.33
C LEU A 70 39.37 -9.46 -36.79
N SER A 71 38.24 -9.17 -37.43
CA SER A 71 38.02 -9.45 -38.85
C SER A 71 38.97 -8.66 -39.75
N ALA A 72 39.19 -7.37 -39.45
CA ALA A 72 40.16 -6.54 -40.16
C ALA A 72 41.59 -7.06 -39.98
N LYS A 73 41.94 -7.50 -38.77
CA LYS A 73 43.26 -8.10 -38.49
C LYS A 73 43.49 -9.41 -39.23
N LEU A 74 42.47 -10.27 -39.35
CA LEU A 74 42.55 -11.48 -40.17
C LEU A 74 42.78 -11.16 -41.65
N GLU A 75 42.11 -10.14 -42.18
CA GLU A 75 42.32 -9.72 -43.57
C GLU A 75 43.75 -9.19 -43.80
N GLU A 76 44.30 -8.45 -42.84
CA GLU A 76 45.68 -7.99 -42.86
C GLU A 76 46.68 -9.16 -42.79
N ASN A 77 46.45 -10.12 -41.89
CA ASN A 77 47.30 -11.31 -41.74
C ASN A 77 47.26 -12.18 -43.01
N SER A 78 46.10 -12.32 -43.65
CA SER A 78 45.97 -13.00 -44.94
C SER A 78 46.79 -12.34 -46.06
N LYS A 79 46.85 -11.00 -46.10
CA LYS A 79 47.71 -10.26 -47.04
C LYS A 79 49.20 -10.51 -46.75
N LYS A 80 49.61 -10.44 -45.48
CA LYS A 80 51.00 -10.70 -45.06
C LYS A 80 51.45 -12.13 -45.33
N SER A 81 50.55 -13.10 -45.18
CA SER A 81 50.77 -14.51 -45.48
C SER A 81 51.26 -14.73 -46.92
N ALA A 82 50.80 -13.93 -47.88
CA ALA A 82 51.20 -14.03 -49.29
C ALA A 82 52.64 -13.53 -49.56
N GLU A 83 53.23 -12.76 -48.64
CA GLU A 83 54.53 -12.10 -48.82
C GLU A 83 55.67 -12.77 -48.03
N ILE A 84 55.35 -13.68 -47.10
CA ILE A 84 56.32 -14.32 -46.20
C ILE A 84 57.15 -15.39 -46.90
N LYS A 85 58.45 -15.38 -46.61
CA LYS A 85 59.46 -16.27 -47.21
C LYS A 85 60.10 -17.24 -46.21
N THR A 86 59.89 -17.05 -44.91
CA THR A 86 60.50 -17.90 -43.87
C THR A 86 59.46 -18.78 -43.17
N GLU A 87 59.81 -20.04 -42.91
CA GLU A 87 58.93 -21.03 -42.27
C GLU A 87 58.53 -20.62 -40.84
N ARG A 88 59.42 -19.90 -40.13
CA ARG A 88 59.18 -19.43 -38.76
C ARG A 88 58.10 -18.34 -38.71
N GLU A 89 58.15 -17.37 -39.62
CA GLU A 89 57.14 -16.30 -39.72
C GLU A 89 55.78 -16.86 -40.14
N MET A 90 55.77 -17.85 -41.04
CA MET A 90 54.55 -18.52 -41.48
C MET A 90 53.84 -19.22 -40.31
N LYS A 91 54.56 -19.98 -39.47
CA LYS A 91 53.99 -20.64 -38.27
C LYS A 91 53.46 -19.63 -37.25
N SER A 92 54.12 -18.48 -37.09
CA SER A 92 53.66 -17.42 -36.18
C SER A 92 52.35 -16.80 -36.66
N LEU A 93 52.24 -16.48 -37.96
CA LEU A 93 51.00 -15.95 -38.52
C LEU A 93 49.85 -16.96 -38.44
N GLN A 94 50.11 -18.24 -38.70
CA GLN A 94 49.10 -19.29 -38.59
C GLN A 94 48.52 -19.36 -37.19
N LEU A 95 49.37 -19.30 -36.16
CA LEU A 95 48.91 -19.26 -34.76
C LEU A 95 48.08 -18.01 -34.46
N GLU A 96 48.49 -16.84 -34.96
CA GLU A 96 47.70 -15.61 -34.81
C GLU A 96 46.33 -15.69 -35.51
N GLU A 97 46.27 -16.30 -36.70
CA GLU A 97 45.01 -16.51 -37.41
C GLU A 97 44.09 -17.49 -36.68
N GLU A 98 44.62 -18.58 -36.13
CA GLU A 98 43.84 -19.54 -35.32
C GLU A 98 43.25 -18.85 -34.08
N ILE A 99 44.06 -18.11 -33.33
CA ILE A 99 43.61 -17.34 -32.16
C ILE A 99 42.52 -16.34 -32.56
N ALA A 100 42.71 -15.60 -33.65
CA ALA A 100 41.72 -14.62 -34.11
C ALA A 100 40.41 -15.28 -34.54
N LYS A 101 40.45 -16.45 -35.20
CA LYS A 101 39.25 -17.22 -35.57
C LYS A 101 38.48 -17.73 -34.34
N GLU A 102 39.19 -18.21 -33.32
CA GLU A 102 38.57 -18.60 -32.05
C GLU A 102 37.91 -17.40 -31.36
N GLN A 103 38.59 -16.26 -31.28
CA GLN A 103 38.04 -15.03 -30.70
C GLN A 103 36.82 -14.51 -31.46
N ILE A 104 36.82 -14.61 -32.80
CA ILE A 104 35.65 -14.29 -33.64
C ILE A 104 34.48 -15.22 -33.33
N THR A 105 34.73 -16.52 -33.19
CA THR A 105 33.69 -17.49 -32.85
C THR A 105 33.06 -17.13 -31.51
N PHE A 106 33.89 -16.89 -30.49
CA PHE A 106 33.44 -16.46 -29.17
C PHE A 106 32.66 -15.14 -29.19
N ALA A 107 33.13 -14.13 -29.93
CA ALA A 107 32.44 -12.86 -30.04
C ALA A 107 31.07 -13.00 -30.71
N ASN A 108 30.93 -13.85 -31.74
CA ASN A 108 29.64 -14.12 -32.37
C ASN A 108 28.67 -14.84 -31.42
N GLU A 109 29.14 -15.86 -30.69
CA GLU A 109 28.33 -16.56 -29.68
C GLU A 109 27.84 -15.61 -28.59
N GLU A 110 28.72 -14.70 -28.13
CA GLU A 110 28.37 -13.71 -27.12
C GLU A 110 27.37 -12.67 -27.65
N ILE A 111 27.51 -12.24 -28.91
CA ILE A 111 26.54 -11.35 -29.57
C ILE A 111 25.16 -12.03 -29.64
N GLU A 112 25.09 -13.28 -30.10
CA GLU A 112 23.81 -14.03 -30.17
C GLU A 112 23.18 -14.19 -28.79
N ARG A 113 24.01 -14.47 -27.76
CA ARG A 113 23.55 -14.55 -26.37
C ARG A 113 22.97 -13.22 -25.91
N LEU A 114 23.66 -12.11 -26.18
CA LEU A 114 23.22 -10.77 -25.81
C LEU A 114 21.93 -10.37 -26.55
N GLU A 115 21.77 -10.72 -27.82
CA GLU A 115 20.54 -10.48 -28.59
C GLU A 115 19.33 -11.14 -27.94
N LYS A 116 19.45 -12.43 -27.57
CA LYS A 116 18.38 -13.14 -26.86
C LYS A 116 18.05 -12.49 -25.52
N VAL A 117 19.06 -12.02 -24.78
CA VAL A 117 18.83 -11.35 -23.49
C VAL A 117 18.11 -10.01 -23.70
N ILE A 118 18.50 -9.23 -24.71
CA ILE A 118 17.87 -7.95 -25.06
C ILE A 118 16.39 -8.17 -25.43
N GLU A 119 16.11 -9.13 -26.31
CA GLU A 119 14.75 -9.49 -26.75
C GLU A 119 13.88 -9.87 -25.55
N ASN A 120 14.33 -10.80 -24.70
CA ASN A 120 13.59 -11.20 -23.50
C ASN A 120 13.28 -10.01 -22.56
N LYS A 121 14.24 -9.09 -22.37
CA LYS A 121 14.02 -7.90 -21.53
C LYS A 121 13.02 -6.93 -22.16
N GLN A 122 13.06 -6.76 -23.48
CA GLN A 122 12.12 -5.91 -24.22
C GLN A 122 10.71 -6.48 -24.22
N GLU A 123 10.57 -7.79 -24.42
CA GLU A 123 9.28 -8.49 -24.27
C GLU A 123 8.72 -8.31 -22.86
N LYS A 124 9.57 -8.47 -21.82
CA LYS A 124 9.13 -8.28 -20.44
C LYS A 124 8.67 -6.85 -20.15
N ALA A 125 9.39 -5.85 -20.66
CA ALA A 125 8.97 -4.45 -20.55
C ALA A 125 7.63 -4.22 -21.27
N ALA A 126 7.43 -4.77 -22.47
CA ALA A 126 6.18 -4.65 -23.22
C ALA A 126 4.99 -5.33 -22.53
N GLU A 127 5.19 -6.51 -21.92
CA GLU A 127 4.16 -7.18 -21.12
C GLU A 127 3.72 -6.31 -19.93
N LEU A 128 4.69 -5.73 -19.22
CA LEU A 128 4.40 -4.86 -18.07
C LEU A 128 3.73 -3.55 -18.50
N GLN A 129 4.12 -3.00 -19.66
CA GLN A 129 3.48 -1.84 -20.26
C GLN A 129 1.99 -2.10 -20.53
N ALA A 130 1.66 -3.25 -21.13
CA ALA A 130 0.27 -3.63 -21.39
C ALA A 130 -0.55 -3.78 -20.08
N GLN A 131 0.05 -4.35 -19.03
CA GLN A 131 -0.59 -4.43 -17.71
C GLN A 131 -0.80 -3.04 -17.09
N MET A 132 0.14 -2.12 -17.29
CA MET A 132 0.02 -0.75 -16.81
C MET A 132 -1.11 0.00 -17.54
N GLU A 133 -1.23 -0.16 -18.85
CA GLU A 133 -2.31 0.43 -19.66
C GLU A 133 -3.69 -0.09 -19.24
N GLU A 134 -3.82 -1.38 -18.94
CA GLU A 134 -5.06 -1.96 -18.41
C GLU A 134 -5.44 -1.32 -17.06
N ILE A 135 -4.47 -1.11 -16.17
CA ILE A 135 -4.73 -0.44 -14.88
C ILE A 135 -5.14 1.02 -15.12
N GLU A 136 -4.45 1.74 -16.01
CA GLU A 136 -4.76 3.13 -16.33
C GLU A 136 -6.17 3.30 -16.89
N SER A 137 -6.60 2.40 -17.78
CA SER A 137 -7.95 2.42 -18.36
C SER A 137 -9.06 2.27 -17.31
N ASN A 138 -8.78 1.53 -16.24
CA ASN A 138 -9.72 1.28 -15.15
C ASN A 138 -9.61 2.33 -14.03
N LEU A 139 -8.52 3.09 -13.98
CA LEU A 139 -8.20 3.98 -12.86
C LEU A 139 -9.18 5.13 -12.72
N GLU A 140 -9.63 5.70 -13.85
CA GLU A 140 -10.62 6.78 -13.84
C GLU A 140 -11.97 6.30 -13.31
N SER A 141 -12.45 5.14 -13.79
CA SER A 141 -13.70 4.53 -13.30
C SER A 141 -13.62 4.21 -11.81
N VAL A 142 -12.52 3.64 -11.33
CA VAL A 142 -12.30 3.37 -9.91
C VAL A 142 -12.29 4.68 -9.10
N LYS A 143 -11.71 5.75 -9.64
CA LYS A 143 -11.69 7.05 -8.98
C LYS A 143 -13.09 7.64 -8.87
N GLU A 144 -13.88 7.60 -9.93
CA GLU A 144 -15.28 8.04 -9.92
C GLU A 144 -16.12 7.27 -8.89
N GLU A 145 -15.96 5.95 -8.81
CA GLU A 145 -16.60 5.10 -7.79
C GLU A 145 -16.22 5.54 -6.36
N VAL A 146 -14.94 5.81 -6.13
CA VAL A 146 -14.43 6.23 -4.82
C VAL A 146 -14.94 7.62 -4.46
N ASP A 147 -14.87 8.58 -5.38
CA ASP A 147 -15.33 9.96 -5.18
C ASP A 147 -16.84 10.00 -4.86
N ALA A 148 -17.65 9.22 -5.57
CA ALA A 148 -19.08 9.09 -5.28
C ALA A 148 -19.33 8.53 -3.87
N LYS A 149 -18.60 7.48 -3.49
CA LYS A 149 -18.73 6.87 -2.15
C LYS A 149 -18.27 7.81 -1.04
N LEU A 150 -17.20 8.58 -1.26
CA LEU A 150 -16.72 9.59 -0.32
C LEU A 150 -17.73 10.73 -0.15
N ALA A 151 -18.37 11.17 -1.23
CA ALA A 151 -19.42 12.18 -1.15
C ALA A 151 -20.61 11.70 -0.30
N GLU A 152 -21.05 10.46 -0.47
CA GLU A 152 -22.11 9.87 0.38
C GLU A 152 -21.69 9.78 1.85
N ILE A 153 -20.44 9.38 2.12
CA ILE A 153 -19.91 9.30 3.49
C ILE A 153 -19.86 10.70 4.11
N ASP A 154 -19.41 11.72 3.37
CA ASP A 154 -19.33 13.09 3.88
C ASP A 154 -20.72 13.65 4.21
N GLU A 155 -21.72 13.42 3.37
CA GLU A 155 -23.10 13.85 3.66
C GLU A 155 -23.63 13.21 4.95
N LYS A 156 -23.39 11.91 5.15
CA LYS A 156 -23.77 11.20 6.39
C LYS A 156 -23.01 11.76 7.59
N ARG A 157 -21.70 11.97 7.45
CA ARG A 157 -20.84 12.53 8.50
C ARG A 157 -21.29 13.92 8.93
N GLN A 158 -21.65 14.78 7.98
CA GLN A 158 -22.17 16.13 8.27
C GLN A 158 -23.46 16.06 9.09
N LYS A 159 -24.41 15.17 8.74
CA LYS A 159 -25.66 14.97 9.49
C LYS A 159 -25.39 14.56 10.94
N VAL A 160 -24.52 13.58 11.16
CA VAL A 160 -24.15 13.09 12.50
C VAL A 160 -23.41 14.19 13.29
N PHE A 161 -22.58 14.98 12.63
CA PHE A 161 -21.89 16.11 13.28
C PHE A 161 -22.86 17.22 13.71
N MET A 162 -23.88 17.52 12.90
CA MET A 162 -24.94 18.45 13.29
C MET A 162 -25.73 17.94 14.51
N GLN A 163 -26.07 16.65 14.54
CA GLN A 163 -26.71 16.03 15.70
C GLN A 163 -25.85 16.16 16.96
N LYS A 164 -24.53 15.94 16.83
CA LYS A 164 -23.57 16.16 17.92
C LYS A 164 -23.60 17.61 18.43
N GLN A 165 -23.55 18.58 17.53
CA GLN A 165 -23.55 20.00 17.90
C GLN A 165 -24.84 20.39 18.63
N GLU A 166 -25.99 19.95 18.13
CA GLU A 166 -27.28 20.20 18.75
C GLU A 166 -27.34 19.59 20.16
N LEU A 167 -26.91 18.33 20.32
CA LEU A 167 -26.87 17.67 21.62
C LEU A 167 -25.96 18.41 22.60
N VAL A 168 -24.72 18.71 22.19
CA VAL A 168 -23.72 19.40 23.01
C VAL A 168 -24.21 20.78 23.46
N SER A 169 -24.96 21.51 22.61
CA SER A 169 -25.53 22.82 22.96
C SER A 169 -26.52 22.76 24.13
N LYS A 170 -27.16 21.60 24.33
CA LYS A 170 -28.17 21.35 25.38
C LYS A 170 -27.58 20.66 26.62
N MET A 171 -26.27 20.35 26.63
CA MET A 171 -25.58 19.65 27.72
C MET A 171 -24.99 20.63 28.73
N ASN A 172 -24.87 20.19 29.99
CA ASN A 172 -24.17 20.98 31.01
C ASN A 172 -22.64 20.86 30.83
N GLN A 173 -21.93 21.97 31.05
CA GLN A 173 -20.48 22.02 30.83
C GLN A 173 -19.67 21.08 31.73
N LYS A 174 -20.15 20.86 32.97
CA LYS A 174 -19.50 19.94 33.91
C LYS A 174 -19.56 18.48 33.42
N GLY A 175 -20.73 18.01 32.97
CA GLY A 175 -20.90 16.66 32.44
C GLY A 175 -20.13 16.45 31.14
N LEU A 176 -20.17 17.41 30.23
CA LEU A 176 -19.39 17.37 28.99
C LEU A 176 -17.88 17.30 29.26
N SER A 177 -17.37 18.14 30.16
CA SER A 177 -15.94 18.14 30.53
C SER A 177 -15.51 16.80 31.16
N PHE A 178 -16.38 16.21 31.99
CA PHE A 178 -16.16 14.90 32.59
C PHE A 178 -16.07 13.80 31.52
N TYR A 179 -17.04 13.75 30.61
CA TYR A 179 -17.04 12.82 29.47
C TYR A 179 -15.80 12.96 28.61
N GLN A 180 -15.43 14.19 28.22
CA GLN A 180 -14.27 14.44 27.37
C GLN A 180 -12.96 13.98 28.01
N LYS A 181 -12.80 14.11 29.33
CA LYS A 181 -11.63 13.60 30.07
C LYS A 181 -11.51 12.08 29.94
N ILE A 182 -12.63 11.36 30.06
CA ILE A 182 -12.66 9.90 29.92
C ILE A 182 -12.40 9.51 28.46
N ARG A 183 -13.05 10.18 27.49
CA ARG A 183 -12.92 9.89 26.06
C ARG A 183 -11.50 9.99 25.53
N ARG A 184 -10.65 10.85 26.10
CA ARG A 184 -9.24 10.97 25.69
C ARG A 184 -8.52 9.62 25.66
N TRP A 185 -8.74 8.79 26.68
CA TRP A 185 -8.12 7.46 26.80
C TRP A 185 -9.09 6.32 26.47
N ALA A 186 -10.40 6.47 26.72
CA ALA A 186 -11.39 5.41 26.51
C ALA A 186 -11.99 5.37 25.10
N LYS A 187 -11.86 6.45 24.31
CA LYS A 187 -12.40 6.58 22.94
C LYS A 187 -13.88 6.16 22.87
N ASN A 188 -14.21 5.24 21.97
CA ASN A 188 -15.57 4.72 21.75
C ASN A 188 -16.12 3.86 22.90
N THR A 189 -15.33 3.65 23.96
CA THR A 189 -15.75 2.93 25.17
C THR A 189 -15.92 3.86 26.37
N THR A 190 -16.18 5.15 26.14
CA THR A 190 -16.32 6.15 27.22
C THR A 190 -17.51 5.86 28.14
N ALA A 191 -18.65 5.51 27.55
CA ALA A 191 -19.82 5.01 28.25
C ALA A 191 -20.08 3.57 27.80
N VAL A 192 -20.26 2.64 28.75
CA VAL A 192 -20.44 1.22 28.47
C VAL A 192 -21.58 0.64 29.30
N PRO A 193 -22.31 -0.35 28.76
CA PRO A 193 -23.35 -1.00 29.52
C PRO A 193 -22.73 -1.90 30.61
N VAL A 194 -23.51 -2.18 31.65
CA VAL A 194 -23.22 -3.26 32.58
C VAL A 194 -24.04 -4.48 32.17
N ARG A 195 -23.37 -5.64 32.02
CA ARG A 195 -24.03 -6.93 31.76
C ARG A 195 -23.47 -7.98 32.69
N ASN A 196 -24.32 -8.82 33.28
CA ASN A 196 -23.93 -9.86 34.25
C ASN A 196 -23.02 -9.32 35.38
N HIS A 197 -23.39 -8.17 35.97
CA HIS A 197 -22.60 -7.48 37.00
C HIS A 197 -21.18 -7.07 36.56
N ALA A 198 -20.85 -7.09 35.27
CA ALA A 198 -19.54 -6.72 34.75
C ALA A 198 -19.57 -5.46 33.89
N CYS A 199 -18.53 -4.63 34.02
CA CYS A 199 -18.30 -3.48 33.16
C CYS A 199 -17.93 -3.95 31.75
N MET A 200 -18.70 -3.61 30.71
CA MET A 200 -18.40 -4.05 29.34
C MET A 200 -17.23 -3.31 28.67
N GLY A 201 -16.51 -2.47 29.40
CA GLY A 201 -15.29 -1.81 28.93
C GLY A 201 -13.98 -2.42 29.45
N CYS A 202 -13.96 -2.93 30.68
CA CYS A 202 -12.79 -3.62 31.26
C CYS A 202 -13.08 -5.08 31.67
N TYR A 203 -14.31 -5.54 31.50
CA TYR A 203 -14.80 -6.88 31.81
C TYR A 203 -14.69 -7.30 33.28
N MET A 204 -14.32 -6.38 34.17
CA MET A 204 -14.28 -6.63 35.60
C MET A 204 -15.68 -6.57 36.21
N VAL A 205 -15.94 -7.50 37.13
CA VAL A 205 -17.15 -7.51 37.96
C VAL A 205 -17.13 -6.30 38.90
N ILE A 206 -18.25 -5.59 38.96
CA ILE A 206 -18.48 -4.50 39.91
C ILE A 206 -19.24 -5.03 41.12
N ASN A 207 -19.03 -4.39 42.28
CA ASN A 207 -19.72 -4.81 43.50
C ASN A 207 -21.22 -4.47 43.45
N ASP A 208 -22.00 -5.11 44.32
CA ASP A 208 -23.47 -4.96 44.36
C ASP A 208 -23.91 -3.52 44.61
N LYS A 209 -23.13 -2.75 45.37
CA LYS A 209 -23.41 -1.33 45.63
C LYS A 209 -23.35 -0.51 44.34
N VAL A 210 -22.24 -0.61 43.60
CA VAL A 210 -22.08 0.10 42.32
C VAL A 210 -23.11 -0.41 41.31
N TYR A 211 -23.40 -1.70 41.30
CA TYR A 211 -24.43 -2.26 40.41
C TYR A 211 -25.83 -1.67 40.70
N ALA A 212 -26.21 -1.59 41.98
CA ALA A 212 -27.45 -0.96 42.40
C ALA A 212 -27.53 0.53 42.02
N GLU A 213 -26.43 1.28 42.19
CA GLU A 213 -26.33 2.68 41.76
C GLU A 213 -26.54 2.84 40.24
N VAL A 214 -25.97 1.94 39.42
CA VAL A 214 -26.13 1.95 37.96
C VAL A 214 -27.57 1.61 37.55
N ILE A 215 -28.24 0.70 38.26
CA ILE A 215 -29.66 0.37 38.04
C ILE A 215 -30.56 1.57 38.38
N GLN A 216 -30.32 2.23 39.51
CA GLN A 216 -31.09 3.42 39.91
C GLN A 216 -30.92 4.54 38.86
N GLY A 217 -29.69 4.76 38.40
CA GLY A 217 -29.39 5.71 37.32
C GLY A 217 -29.80 7.14 37.65
N GLU A 218 -29.82 7.50 38.94
CA GLU A 218 -30.12 8.85 39.44
C GLU A 218 -28.93 9.80 39.26
N GLU A 219 -27.71 9.28 39.44
CA GLU A 219 -26.44 9.99 39.24
C GLU A 219 -25.58 9.31 38.16
N ILE A 220 -24.48 9.96 37.76
CA ILE A 220 -23.51 9.41 36.81
C ILE A 220 -22.55 8.51 37.58
N THR A 221 -22.73 7.19 37.45
CA THR A 221 -21.86 6.19 38.08
C THR A 221 -20.72 5.78 37.14
N THR A 222 -19.51 5.64 37.68
CA THR A 222 -18.35 5.15 36.93
C THR A 222 -17.83 3.81 37.46
N CYS A 223 -17.23 3.02 36.58
CA CYS A 223 -16.56 1.78 36.96
C CYS A 223 -15.39 2.08 37.93
N PRO A 224 -15.32 1.45 39.12
CA PRO A 224 -14.23 1.69 40.07
C PRO A 224 -12.87 1.19 39.56
N HIS A 225 -12.85 0.26 38.61
CA HIS A 225 -11.63 -0.34 38.07
C HIS A 225 -11.01 0.44 36.92
N CYS A 226 -11.83 1.06 36.08
CA CYS A 226 -11.34 1.76 34.88
C CYS A 226 -11.84 3.19 34.72
N GLY A 227 -12.84 3.64 35.47
CA GLY A 227 -13.36 5.01 35.40
C GLY A 227 -14.29 5.32 34.22
N ARG A 228 -14.71 4.33 33.41
CA ARG A 228 -15.74 4.51 32.36
C ARG A 228 -17.10 4.78 32.97
N ILE A 229 -17.93 5.53 32.25
CA ILE A 229 -19.34 5.77 32.61
C ILE A 229 -20.11 4.47 32.43
N LEU A 230 -20.90 4.08 33.43
CA LEU A 230 -21.72 2.88 33.41
C LEU A 230 -23.20 3.21 33.22
N TYR A 231 -23.90 2.37 32.46
CA TYR A 231 -25.35 2.45 32.31
C TYR A 231 -25.98 1.06 32.22
N ILE A 232 -27.27 0.94 32.56
CA ILE A 232 -28.06 -0.23 32.19
C ILE A 232 -28.66 0.04 30.81
N GLU A 233 -28.40 -0.88 29.88
CA GLU A 233 -29.06 -0.88 28.59
C GLU A 233 -30.52 -1.27 28.82
N GLU A 234 -31.44 -0.37 28.50
CA GLU A 234 -32.87 -0.69 28.51
C GLU A 234 -33.06 -1.85 27.53
N GLN A 235 -33.46 -3.02 28.04
CA GLN A 235 -33.86 -4.14 27.18
C GLN A 235 -35.03 -3.64 26.34
N THR A 236 -34.76 -3.35 25.08
CA THR A 236 -35.82 -3.25 24.09
C THR A 236 -36.31 -4.68 23.94
N GLU A 237 -37.55 -4.95 24.36
CA GLU A 237 -38.24 -6.20 24.05
C GLU A 237 -38.39 -6.27 22.52
N GLU A 238 -37.35 -6.73 21.84
CA GLU A 238 -37.45 -7.25 20.48
C GLU A 238 -37.93 -8.70 20.60
N GLY A 239 -39.19 -8.92 20.20
CA GLY A 239 -39.83 -10.23 20.16
C GLY A 239 -39.34 -11.15 19.04
#